data_AF-A0A938JHB5-F1
#
_entry.id   AF-A0A938JHB5-F1
#
_cell.length_a   1.000
_cell.length_b   1.000
_cell.length_c   1.000
_cell.angle_alpha   90.00
_cell.angle_beta   90.00
_cell.angle_gamma   90.00
#
_symmetry.space_group_name_H-M   'P 1'
#
loop_
_entity.id
_entity.type
_entity.pdbx_description
1 polymer ?
#
loop_
_entity_poly.entity_id
_entity_poly.type
_entity_poly.pdbx_seq_one_letter_code
_entity_poly.pdbx_strand_id
1 'polypeptide(L)'
;MARGRTGAQFVAEMVPAGRRMAARPAFEAGPEVPLIKARRGDARMGDLVTARMKGGGCEVVAIHGPATQAGAAIRALIAHEGLGRGFGPKARDEAQAAARTRDEPDADRRDLRDQRVITIDPEGAKDHDDAIAVAQEGQGIRVWVHIADVSRYVVPGGAIDREAERRGCSVYLPGTVDPMLPEVLSNDVCSLRPGEDRNAFTAHMLVMPDGSVTGEGFHRSLIRSDRRLTYPEVDAFLGGTAALGDALMEADVRLAMELARRLRARRMRRGALDIVTSEPR
;
A
#
# COMPACT_ATOMS: atom_id res chain seq x y z
N MET A 1 5.84 25.79 12.03
CA MET A 1 5.54 27.02 12.82
C MET A 1 4.03 27.16 13.10
N ALA A 2 3.48 26.49 14.11
CA ALA A 2 2.05 26.60 14.48
C ALA A 2 1.75 26.59 15.99
N ARG A 3 2.77 26.63 16.86
CA ARG A 3 2.66 26.24 18.29
C ARG A 3 2.15 27.34 19.25
N GLY A 4 1.84 28.53 18.76
CA GLY A 4 1.28 29.63 19.58
C GLY A 4 -0.22 29.88 19.37
N ARG A 5 -0.86 29.18 18.43
CA ARG A 5 -2.29 29.41 18.13
C ARG A 5 -3.15 28.58 19.07
N THR A 6 -4.07 29.24 19.77
CA THR A 6 -5.12 28.54 20.54
C THR A 6 -5.83 27.53 19.64
N GLY A 7 -5.97 26.29 20.12
CA GLY A 7 -6.57 25.20 19.35
C GLY A 7 -5.59 24.31 18.57
N ALA A 8 -4.31 24.68 18.43
CA ALA A 8 -3.31 23.83 17.80
C ALA A 8 -3.10 22.52 18.59
N GLN A 9 -3.03 21.39 17.88
CA GLN A 9 -2.73 20.09 18.47
C GLN A 9 -1.27 19.71 18.27
N PHE A 10 -0.71 18.96 19.20
CA PHE A 10 0.64 18.39 19.12
C PHE A 10 0.71 17.08 19.91
N VAL A 11 1.65 16.22 19.55
CA VAL A 11 1.89 14.96 20.26
C VAL A 11 3.01 15.16 21.27
N ALA A 12 2.81 14.64 22.49
CA ALA A 12 3.67 14.89 23.62
C ALA A 12 3.74 13.70 24.57
N GLU A 13 4.82 13.62 25.33
CA GLU A 13 4.96 12.76 26.50
C GLU A 13 4.56 13.54 27.75
N MET A 14 3.83 12.88 28.66
CA MET A 14 3.46 13.42 29.95
C MET A 14 4.64 13.36 30.92
N VAL A 15 5.15 14.52 31.33
CA VAL A 15 6.34 14.65 32.17
C VAL A 15 6.05 15.40 33.49
N PRO A 16 6.86 15.17 34.54
CA PRO A 16 6.68 15.88 35.80
C PRO A 16 7.07 17.36 35.68
N ALA A 17 6.26 18.25 36.25
CA ALA A 17 6.50 19.69 36.33
C ALA A 17 6.20 20.18 37.76
N GLY A 18 7.16 19.98 38.67
CA GLY A 18 6.98 20.20 40.10
C GLY A 18 5.86 19.31 40.67
N ARG A 19 4.82 19.92 41.28
CA ARG A 19 3.62 19.20 41.76
C ARG A 19 2.56 18.96 40.66
N ARG A 20 2.83 19.36 39.42
CA ARG A 20 1.92 19.27 38.27
C ARG A 20 2.52 18.42 37.16
N MET A 21 1.76 18.25 36.08
CA MET A 21 2.20 17.57 34.87
C MET A 21 2.36 18.61 33.76
N ALA A 22 3.31 18.36 32.86
CA ALA A 22 3.45 19.09 31.60
C ALA A 22 3.47 18.11 30.43
N ALA A 23 3.18 18.63 29.24
CA ALA A 23 3.27 17.91 27.98
C ALA A 23 4.56 18.33 27.26
N ARG A 24 5.52 17.42 27.15
CA ARG A 24 6.77 17.62 26.41
C ARG A 24 6.61 17.10 24.97
N PRO A 25 6.82 17.92 23.93
CA PRO A 25 6.76 17.45 22.54
C PRO A 25 7.58 16.17 22.31
N ALA A 26 6.98 15.16 21.67
CA ALA A 26 7.58 13.82 21.60
C ALA A 26 8.52 13.60 20.40
N PHE A 27 8.23 14.22 19.26
CA PHE A 27 8.94 13.95 17.99
C PHE A 27 9.67 15.16 17.40
N GLU A 28 9.60 16.31 18.08
CA GLU A 28 10.22 17.55 17.66
C GLU A 28 10.65 18.33 18.89
N ALA A 29 11.74 19.09 18.80
CA ALA A 29 12.15 19.99 19.88
C ALA A 29 11.07 21.04 20.20
N GLY A 30 10.92 21.39 21.48
CA GLY A 30 10.01 22.45 21.91
C GLY A 30 9.87 22.54 23.42
N PRO A 31 9.29 23.64 23.92
CA PRO A 31 9.09 23.83 25.35
C PRO A 31 8.03 22.88 25.89
N GLU A 32 8.18 22.52 27.17
CA GLU A 32 7.13 21.83 27.92
C GLU A 32 5.94 22.76 28.13
N VAL A 33 4.73 22.24 27.87
CA VAL A 33 3.51 23.00 28.01
C VAL A 33 2.77 22.55 29.28
N PRO A 34 2.48 23.46 30.24
CA PRO A 34 1.78 23.09 31.46
C PRO A 34 0.38 22.55 31.17
N LEU A 35 0.03 21.44 31.82
CA LEU A 35 -1.31 20.87 31.69
C LEU A 35 -2.32 21.65 32.56
N ILE A 36 -3.42 22.09 31.96
CA ILE A 36 -4.49 22.78 32.68
C ILE A 36 -5.30 21.75 33.47
N LYS A 37 -5.46 22.00 34.79
CA LYS A 37 -6.07 21.09 35.78
C LYS A 37 -7.43 20.48 35.38
N ALA A 38 -8.21 21.14 34.52
CA ALA A 38 -9.59 20.76 34.25
C ALA A 38 -9.77 19.47 33.40
N ARG A 39 -8.72 18.97 32.72
CA ARG A 39 -8.80 17.75 31.89
C ARG A 39 -7.51 16.96 31.89
N ARG A 40 -7.17 16.38 33.05
CA ARG A 40 -6.10 15.36 33.14
C ARG A 40 -6.43 14.11 32.30
N GLY A 41 -7.71 13.79 32.14
CA GLY A 41 -8.11 12.46 31.64
C GLY A 41 -7.49 11.36 32.51
N ASP A 42 -7.49 10.13 32.02
CA ASP A 42 -6.78 8.99 32.66
C ASP A 42 -5.27 8.96 32.33
N ALA A 43 -4.71 10.05 31.78
CA ALA A 43 -3.32 10.11 31.35
C ALA A 43 -2.34 10.09 32.53
N ARG A 44 -1.35 9.23 32.45
CA ARG A 44 -0.33 8.99 33.48
C ARG A 44 1.02 9.59 33.06
N MET A 45 1.95 9.68 34.02
CA MET A 45 3.35 10.00 33.71
C MET A 45 3.92 9.00 32.71
N GLY A 46 4.65 9.49 31.71
CA GLY A 46 5.23 8.68 30.66
C GLY A 46 4.26 8.26 29.56
N ASP A 47 2.97 8.63 29.62
CA ASP A 47 2.05 8.39 28.51
C ASP A 47 2.34 9.36 27.36
N LEU A 48 2.25 8.84 26.13
CA LEU A 48 2.15 9.62 24.91
C LEU A 48 0.70 10.04 24.70
N VAL A 49 0.50 11.33 24.41
CA VAL A 49 -0.81 11.95 24.26
C VAL A 49 -0.84 12.90 23.07
N THR A 50 -2.02 13.08 22.48
CA THR A 50 -2.30 14.28 21.68
C THR A 50 -2.84 15.36 22.61
N ALA A 51 -2.15 16.49 22.69
CA ALA A 51 -2.52 17.64 23.49
C ALA A 51 -2.98 18.81 22.60
N ARG A 52 -3.89 19.64 23.10
CA ARG A 52 -4.38 20.85 22.42
C ARG A 52 -4.07 22.10 23.23
N MET A 53 -3.49 23.10 22.58
CA MET A 53 -3.17 24.40 23.18
C MET A 53 -4.44 25.13 23.61
N LYS A 54 -4.48 25.58 24.86
CA LYS A 54 -5.61 26.30 25.46
C LYS A 54 -5.10 27.20 26.60
N GLY A 55 -5.45 28.49 26.60
CA GLY A 55 -5.23 29.39 27.74
C GLY A 55 -3.85 29.32 28.42
N GLY A 56 -2.76 29.49 27.66
CA GLY A 56 -1.38 29.46 28.19
C GLY A 56 -0.85 28.08 28.60
N GLY A 57 -1.66 27.03 28.46
CA GLY A 57 -1.27 25.64 28.67
C GLY A 57 -1.87 24.71 27.62
N CYS A 58 -2.12 23.46 27.99
CA CYS A 58 -2.79 22.49 27.12
C CYS A 58 -3.77 21.59 27.87
N GLU A 59 -4.61 20.89 27.11
CA GLU A 59 -5.47 19.81 27.58
C GLU A 59 -5.23 18.54 26.76
N VAL A 60 -5.36 17.37 27.40
CA VAL A 60 -5.28 16.07 26.71
C VAL A 60 -6.53 15.87 25.86
N VAL A 61 -6.32 15.49 24.59
CA VAL A 61 -7.37 15.16 23.62
C VAL A 61 -7.46 13.65 23.40
N ALA A 62 -6.31 12.96 23.33
CA ALA A 62 -6.24 11.52 23.15
C ALA A 62 -5.03 10.95 23.91
N ILE A 63 -5.16 9.72 24.40
CA ILE A 63 -4.10 8.97 25.06
C ILE A 63 -3.70 7.82 24.14
N HIS A 64 -2.42 7.77 23.77
CA HIS A 64 -1.86 6.73 22.91
C HIS A 64 -1.29 5.56 23.72
N GLY A 65 -0.98 5.78 25.00
CA GLY A 65 -0.43 4.79 25.95
C GLY A 65 1.01 5.12 26.36
N PRO A 66 1.67 4.25 27.14
CA PRO A 66 3.01 4.50 27.68
C PRO A 66 4.08 4.62 26.59
N ALA A 67 4.99 5.59 26.71
CA ALA A 67 6.11 5.79 25.78
C ALA A 67 7.06 4.58 25.69
N THR A 68 7.05 3.72 26.70
CA THR A 68 7.82 2.47 26.74
C THR A 68 7.24 1.36 25.87
N GLN A 69 6.05 1.54 25.29
CA GLN A 69 5.40 0.56 24.42
C GLN A 69 5.51 0.96 22.95
N ALA A 70 6.10 0.11 22.12
CA ALA A 70 6.25 0.36 20.68
C ALA A 70 4.92 0.70 19.98
N GLY A 71 3.84 -0.02 20.30
CA GLY A 71 2.52 0.27 19.73
C GLY A 71 1.97 1.66 20.11
N ALA A 72 2.28 2.18 21.30
CA ALA A 72 1.90 3.53 21.70
C ALA A 72 2.74 4.58 20.96
N ALA A 73 4.05 4.33 20.78
CA ALA A 73 4.93 5.18 19.98
C ALA A 73 4.47 5.27 18.52
N ILE A 74 4.09 4.15 17.90
CA ILE A 74 3.57 4.13 16.52
C ILE A 74 2.26 4.92 16.41
N ARG A 75 1.28 4.71 17.31
CA ARG A 75 0.03 5.49 17.31
C ARG A 75 0.27 6.99 17.48
N ALA A 76 1.19 7.35 18.38
CA ALA A 76 1.58 8.73 18.61
C ALA A 76 2.23 9.35 17.37
N LEU A 77 3.12 8.60 16.68
CA LEU A 77 3.76 9.05 15.45
C LEU A 77 2.74 9.25 14.32
N ILE A 78 1.81 8.31 14.13
CA ILE A 78 0.69 8.44 13.18
C ILE A 78 -0.06 9.75 13.42
N ALA A 79 -0.42 10.03 14.68
CA ALA A 79 -1.12 11.26 15.04
C ALA A 79 -0.26 12.51 14.81
N HIS A 80 1.06 12.42 15.01
CA HIS A 80 2.01 13.52 14.82
C HIS A 80 2.14 13.92 13.36
N GLU A 81 2.33 12.93 12.48
CA GLU A 81 2.40 13.08 11.02
C GLU A 81 1.04 13.43 10.40
N GLY A 82 -0.04 13.39 11.21
CA GLY A 82 -1.40 13.64 10.75
C GLY A 82 -1.96 12.53 9.87
N LEU A 83 -1.39 11.33 9.95
CA LEU A 83 -1.85 10.10 9.33
C LEU A 83 -3.05 9.52 10.09
N GLY A 84 -3.73 8.54 9.50
CA GLY A 84 -4.81 7.81 10.16
C GLY A 84 -6.09 8.62 10.41
N ARG A 85 -6.24 9.78 9.74
CA ARG A 85 -7.48 10.58 9.76
C ARG A 85 -8.66 9.87 9.09
N GLY A 86 -8.37 8.83 8.32
CA GLY A 86 -9.32 8.16 7.44
C GLY A 86 -9.80 9.08 6.31
N PHE A 87 -10.80 8.60 5.57
CA PHE A 87 -11.38 9.32 4.43
C PHE A 87 -12.56 10.18 4.88
N GLY A 88 -12.70 11.39 4.31
CA GLY A 88 -13.87 12.24 4.55
C GLY A 88 -15.16 11.68 3.93
N PRO A 89 -16.35 12.13 4.36
CA PRO A 89 -17.63 11.58 3.90
C PRO A 89 -17.78 11.56 2.37
N LYS A 90 -17.44 12.66 1.70
CA LYS A 90 -17.51 12.75 0.22
C LYS A 90 -16.67 11.67 -0.47
N ALA A 91 -15.44 11.44 -0.01
CA ALA A 91 -14.56 10.43 -0.60
C ALA A 91 -15.06 9.00 -0.32
N ARG A 92 -15.65 8.76 0.85
CA ARG A 92 -16.27 7.46 1.19
C ARG A 92 -17.48 7.17 0.31
N ASP A 93 -18.37 8.15 0.17
CA ASP A 93 -19.59 8.00 -0.62
C ASP A 93 -19.26 7.81 -2.11
N GLU A 94 -18.31 8.60 -2.63
CA GLU A 94 -17.80 8.45 -4.00
C GLU A 94 -17.17 7.07 -4.22
N ALA A 95 -16.37 6.57 -3.26
CA ALA A 95 -15.73 5.26 -3.38
C ALA A 95 -16.75 4.13 -3.39
N GLN A 96 -17.76 4.23 -2.52
CA GLN A 96 -18.83 3.24 -2.48
C GLN A 96 -19.68 3.25 -3.75
N ALA A 97 -19.90 4.42 -4.36
CA ALA A 97 -20.59 4.55 -5.65
C ALA A 97 -19.76 3.95 -6.78
N ALA A 98 -18.47 4.29 -6.86
CA ALA A 98 -17.54 3.76 -7.87
C ALA A 98 -17.41 2.22 -7.77
N ALA A 99 -17.33 1.66 -6.56
CA ALA A 99 -17.26 0.21 -6.37
C ALA A 99 -18.49 -0.54 -6.91
N ARG A 100 -19.66 0.10 -6.96
CA ARG A 100 -20.88 -0.51 -7.53
C ARG A 100 -20.87 -0.63 -9.05
N THR A 101 -20.00 0.13 -9.72
CA THR A 101 -19.88 0.08 -11.19
C THR A 101 -18.94 -1.03 -11.67
N ARG A 102 -18.45 -1.90 -10.78
CA ARG A 102 -17.44 -2.93 -11.12
C ARG A 102 -17.90 -3.89 -12.21
N ASP A 103 -19.20 -4.23 -12.21
CA ASP A 103 -19.81 -5.21 -13.11
C ASP A 103 -20.38 -4.55 -14.38
N GLU A 104 -20.26 -3.22 -14.50
CA GLU A 104 -20.70 -2.50 -15.70
C GLU A 104 -19.75 -2.78 -16.87
N PRO A 105 -20.27 -3.20 -18.03
CA PRO A 105 -19.43 -3.49 -19.20
C PRO A 105 -18.75 -2.22 -19.73
N ASP A 106 -17.48 -2.36 -20.05
CA ASP A 106 -16.66 -1.31 -20.67
C ASP A 106 -16.24 -1.81 -22.07
N ALA A 107 -16.88 -1.26 -23.10
CA ALA A 107 -16.84 -1.79 -24.47
C ALA A 107 -15.44 -1.76 -25.10
N ASP A 108 -14.53 -0.94 -24.56
CA ASP A 108 -13.18 -0.74 -25.12
C ASP A 108 -12.13 -1.68 -24.51
N ARG A 109 -12.55 -2.70 -23.74
CA ARG A 109 -11.64 -3.64 -23.07
C ARG A 109 -11.40 -4.89 -23.88
N ARG A 110 -10.13 -5.26 -24.02
CA ARG A 110 -9.77 -6.59 -24.52
C ARG A 110 -10.11 -7.65 -23.48
N ASP A 111 -10.91 -8.62 -23.87
CA ASP A 111 -11.19 -9.78 -23.03
C ASP A 111 -9.98 -10.72 -23.01
N LEU A 112 -9.43 -10.93 -21.82
CA LEU A 112 -8.28 -11.78 -21.54
C LEU A 112 -8.58 -12.77 -20.41
N ARG A 113 -9.86 -12.99 -20.09
CA ARG A 113 -10.28 -13.89 -19.00
C ARG A 113 -9.91 -15.36 -19.22
N ASP A 114 -9.63 -15.75 -20.47
CA ASP A 114 -9.16 -17.09 -20.83
C ASP A 114 -7.62 -17.24 -20.76
N GLN A 115 -6.89 -16.17 -20.44
CA GLN A 115 -5.45 -16.26 -20.18
C GLN A 115 -5.20 -16.83 -18.79
N ARG A 116 -4.15 -17.66 -18.63
CA ARG A 116 -3.69 -18.10 -17.31
C ARG A 116 -2.96 -16.96 -16.62
N VAL A 117 -3.65 -16.26 -15.73
CA VAL A 117 -3.17 -15.09 -15.01
C VAL A 117 -2.90 -15.45 -13.55
N ILE A 118 -1.76 -15.03 -13.03
CA ILE A 118 -1.39 -15.24 -11.61
C ILE A 118 -0.98 -13.92 -10.96
N THR A 119 -1.26 -13.79 -9.67
CA THR A 119 -0.62 -12.76 -8.82
C THR A 119 0.40 -13.43 -7.89
N ILE A 120 1.45 -12.71 -7.50
CA ILE A 120 2.48 -13.21 -6.57
C ILE A 120 2.76 -12.13 -5.53
N ASP A 121 2.30 -12.36 -4.30
CA ASP A 121 2.27 -11.33 -3.26
C ASP A 121 2.77 -11.86 -1.90
N PRO A 122 3.07 -10.99 -0.93
CA PRO A 122 3.23 -11.41 0.47
C PRO A 122 1.95 -12.06 1.02
N GLU A 123 2.08 -13.02 1.95
CA GLU A 123 0.95 -13.77 2.52
C GLU A 123 -0.18 -12.89 3.08
N GLY A 124 0.15 -11.73 3.65
CA GLY A 124 -0.82 -10.78 4.23
C GLY A 124 -1.39 -9.73 3.28
N ALA A 125 -0.92 -9.66 2.02
CA ALA A 125 -1.37 -8.66 1.06
C ALA A 125 -2.83 -8.87 0.66
N LYS A 126 -3.58 -7.76 0.51
CA LYS A 126 -5.00 -7.76 0.13
C LYS A 126 -5.27 -6.93 -1.13
N ASP A 127 -4.31 -6.13 -1.52
CA ASP A 127 -4.27 -5.13 -2.58
C ASP A 127 -3.36 -5.65 -3.70
N HIS A 128 -3.81 -6.69 -4.39
CA HIS A 128 -3.11 -7.25 -5.56
C HIS A 128 -3.18 -6.27 -6.74
N ASP A 129 -2.16 -5.42 -6.87
CA ASP A 129 -2.12 -4.36 -7.88
C ASP A 129 -1.65 -4.85 -9.25
N ASP A 130 -0.87 -5.93 -9.29
CA ASP A 130 -0.32 -6.50 -10.51
C ASP A 130 -0.53 -8.01 -10.62
N ALA A 131 -0.72 -8.46 -11.86
CA ALA A 131 -0.81 -9.86 -12.23
C ALA A 131 0.00 -10.10 -13.51
N ILE A 132 0.46 -11.32 -13.71
CA ILE A 132 1.22 -11.71 -14.90
C ILE A 132 0.60 -12.91 -15.62
N ALA A 133 0.74 -12.92 -16.93
CA ALA A 133 0.62 -14.09 -17.77
C ALA A 133 1.84 -14.18 -18.69
N VAL A 134 2.26 -15.39 -19.05
CA VAL A 134 3.41 -15.61 -19.94
C VAL A 134 3.10 -16.66 -20.98
N ALA A 135 3.71 -16.55 -22.15
CA ALA A 135 3.63 -17.56 -23.21
C ALA A 135 4.92 -17.64 -24.01
N GLN A 136 5.30 -18.84 -24.42
CA GLN A 136 6.42 -19.03 -25.34
C GLN A 136 5.99 -18.59 -26.75
N GLU A 137 6.79 -17.73 -27.39
CA GLU A 137 6.51 -17.22 -28.74
C GLU A 137 7.78 -17.28 -29.59
N GLY A 138 7.91 -18.36 -30.38
CA GLY A 138 9.15 -18.66 -31.11
C GLY A 138 10.30 -18.84 -30.13
N GLN A 139 11.37 -18.05 -30.28
CA GLN A 139 12.49 -18.02 -29.34
C GLN A 139 12.29 -17.01 -28.18
N GLY A 140 11.29 -16.14 -28.30
CA GLY A 140 10.97 -15.14 -27.30
C GLY A 140 9.96 -15.64 -26.27
N ILE A 141 9.79 -14.86 -25.21
CA ILE A 141 8.76 -15.06 -24.19
C ILE A 141 7.88 -13.83 -24.19
N ARG A 142 6.61 -14.02 -24.51
CA ARG A 142 5.57 -13.00 -24.38
C ARG A 142 5.19 -12.91 -22.91
N VAL A 143 5.16 -11.69 -22.38
CA VAL A 143 4.62 -11.42 -21.04
C VAL A 143 3.53 -10.37 -21.16
N TRP A 144 2.47 -10.59 -20.40
CA TRP A 144 1.44 -9.60 -20.10
C TRP A 144 1.57 -9.24 -18.63
N VAL A 145 1.70 -7.95 -18.35
CA VAL A 145 1.66 -7.37 -17.02
C VAL A 145 0.34 -6.63 -16.92
N HIS A 146 -0.58 -7.18 -16.14
CA HIS A 146 -1.91 -6.63 -15.91
C HIS A 146 -1.86 -5.79 -14.63
N ILE A 147 -2.07 -4.48 -14.74
CA ILE A 147 -2.13 -3.59 -13.59
C ILE A 147 -3.58 -3.26 -13.28
N ALA A 148 -3.97 -3.28 -12.00
CA ALA A 148 -5.29 -2.85 -11.55
C ALA A 148 -5.67 -1.49 -12.16
N ASP A 149 -6.84 -1.41 -12.82
CA ASP A 149 -7.27 -0.17 -13.47
C ASP A 149 -7.92 0.77 -12.46
N VAL A 150 -7.11 1.34 -11.55
CA VAL A 150 -7.55 2.32 -10.55
C VAL A 150 -8.27 3.51 -11.20
N SER A 151 -7.82 3.91 -12.40
CA SER A 151 -8.38 5.05 -13.15
C SER A 151 -9.84 4.84 -13.58
N ARG A 152 -10.32 3.59 -13.61
CA ARG A 152 -11.74 3.28 -13.83
C ARG A 152 -12.63 3.74 -12.67
N TYR A 153 -12.09 3.79 -11.46
CA TYR A 153 -12.83 4.09 -10.22
C TYR A 153 -12.52 5.46 -9.64
N VAL A 154 -11.35 6.03 -9.97
CA VAL A 154 -10.90 7.34 -9.48
C VAL A 154 -10.97 8.34 -10.63
N VAL A 155 -12.01 9.18 -10.63
CA VAL A 155 -12.25 10.18 -11.68
C VAL A 155 -11.48 11.47 -11.38
N PRO A 156 -10.74 12.04 -12.34
CA PRO A 156 -10.02 13.30 -12.16
C PRO A 156 -10.92 14.43 -11.63
N GLY A 157 -10.43 15.15 -10.62
CA GLY A 157 -11.19 16.20 -9.93
C GLY A 157 -12.27 15.69 -8.97
N GLY A 158 -12.37 14.37 -8.76
CA GLY A 158 -13.23 13.75 -7.75
C GLY A 158 -12.77 14.00 -6.31
N ALA A 159 -13.59 13.62 -5.33
CA ALA A 159 -13.20 13.66 -3.92
C ALA A 159 -12.15 12.61 -3.59
N ILE A 160 -12.18 11.44 -4.24
CA ILE A 160 -11.15 10.40 -4.06
C ILE A 160 -9.84 10.86 -4.68
N ASP A 161 -9.89 11.40 -5.90
CA ASP A 161 -8.72 11.90 -6.64
C ASP A 161 -7.95 12.96 -5.85
N ARG A 162 -8.63 14.00 -5.36
CA ARG A 162 -8.02 15.01 -4.48
C ARG A 162 -7.44 14.44 -3.20
N GLU A 163 -8.08 13.43 -2.62
CA GLU A 163 -7.60 12.81 -1.39
C GLU A 163 -6.38 11.90 -1.66
N ALA A 164 -6.37 11.18 -2.78
CA ALA A 164 -5.22 10.41 -3.25
C ALA A 164 -4.04 11.34 -3.56
N GLU A 165 -4.26 12.46 -4.25
CA GLU A 165 -3.25 13.49 -4.50
C GLU A 165 -2.68 14.06 -3.19
N ARG A 166 -3.55 14.36 -2.21
CA ARG A 166 -3.14 14.87 -0.90
C ARG A 166 -2.30 13.85 -0.12
N ARG A 167 -2.59 12.55 -0.26
CA ARG A 167 -1.87 11.45 0.41
C ARG A 167 -0.57 11.10 -0.31
N GLY A 168 -0.56 11.13 -1.64
CA GLY A 168 0.58 10.81 -2.51
C GLY A 168 0.88 9.32 -2.60
N CYS A 169 0.91 8.61 -1.47
CA CYS A 169 1.14 7.16 -1.40
C CYS A 169 0.44 6.54 -0.17
N SER A 170 0.37 5.21 -0.16
CA SER A 170 0.05 4.46 1.06
C SER A 170 1.26 4.48 2.00
N VAL A 171 1.05 4.75 3.27
CA VAL A 171 2.11 4.74 4.29
C VAL A 171 2.04 3.44 5.07
N TYR A 172 3.05 2.58 4.88
CA TYR A 172 3.17 1.29 5.56
C TYR A 172 3.94 1.46 6.86
N LEU A 173 3.32 1.07 7.97
CA LEU A 173 3.88 1.13 9.32
C LEU A 173 3.87 -0.29 9.92
N PRO A 174 4.71 -0.57 10.94
CA PRO A 174 4.65 -1.86 11.61
C PRO A 174 3.24 -2.15 12.16
N GLY A 175 2.59 -3.17 11.58
CA GLY A 175 1.26 -3.63 11.96
C GLY A 175 0.07 -2.79 11.48
N THR A 176 0.26 -1.74 10.67
CA THR A 176 -0.85 -0.95 10.12
C THR A 176 -0.48 -0.21 8.83
N VAL A 177 -1.49 0.20 8.06
CA VAL A 177 -1.32 0.96 6.82
C VAL A 177 -2.24 2.18 6.87
N ASP A 178 -1.75 3.36 6.47
CA ASP A 178 -2.61 4.49 6.11
C ASP A 178 -2.74 4.50 4.58
N PRO A 179 -3.83 3.93 4.02
CA PRO A 179 -3.90 3.65 2.60
C PRO A 179 -4.12 4.93 1.79
N MET A 180 -3.61 4.97 0.56
CA MET A 180 -3.86 6.08 -0.37
C MET A 180 -5.34 6.15 -0.78
N LEU A 181 -5.97 5.00 -0.97
CA LEU A 181 -7.35 4.87 -1.43
C LEU A 181 -8.22 4.21 -0.35
N PRO A 182 -9.54 4.46 -0.34
CA PRO A 182 -10.45 3.71 0.52
C PRO A 182 -10.37 2.21 0.26
N GLU A 183 -10.46 1.40 1.33
CA GLU A 183 -10.29 -0.07 1.24
C GLU A 183 -11.28 -0.75 0.27
N VAL A 184 -12.47 -0.19 0.12
CA VAL A 184 -13.48 -0.68 -0.85
C VAL A 184 -12.98 -0.57 -2.31
N LEU A 185 -12.02 0.31 -2.58
CA LEU A 185 -11.34 0.39 -3.87
C LEU A 185 -10.08 -0.47 -3.86
N SER A 186 -9.11 -0.19 -2.98
CA SER A 186 -7.79 -0.84 -3.02
C SER A 186 -7.86 -2.35 -2.80
N ASN A 187 -8.59 -2.79 -1.76
CA ASN A 187 -8.56 -4.17 -1.33
C ASN A 187 -9.63 -5.02 -2.02
N ASP A 188 -10.58 -4.40 -2.75
CA ASP A 188 -11.74 -5.10 -3.33
C ASP A 188 -11.82 -4.92 -4.86
N VAL A 189 -12.38 -3.82 -5.35
CA VAL A 189 -12.70 -3.69 -6.79
C VAL A 189 -11.49 -3.43 -7.69
N CYS A 190 -10.41 -2.88 -7.14
CA CYS A 190 -9.13 -2.75 -7.86
C CYS A 190 -8.27 -4.00 -7.72
N SER A 191 -8.30 -4.67 -6.56
CA SER A 191 -7.46 -5.84 -6.32
C SER A 191 -7.79 -6.96 -7.31
N LEU A 192 -6.75 -7.50 -7.95
CA LEU A 192 -6.79 -8.58 -8.95
C LEU A 192 -7.01 -9.96 -8.30
N ARG A 193 -8.11 -10.09 -7.54
CA ARG A 193 -8.46 -11.29 -6.78
C ARG A 193 -8.69 -12.52 -7.67
N PRO A 194 -8.31 -13.72 -7.21
CA PRO A 194 -8.50 -14.94 -7.97
C PRO A 194 -9.98 -15.29 -8.15
N GLY A 195 -10.33 -15.77 -9.33
CA GLY A 195 -11.69 -16.22 -9.70
C GLY A 195 -12.67 -15.10 -9.99
N GLU A 196 -12.26 -13.83 -9.92
CA GLU A 196 -13.13 -12.68 -10.16
C GLU A 196 -12.72 -11.90 -11.41
N ASP A 197 -13.72 -11.39 -12.15
CA ASP A 197 -13.48 -10.52 -13.29
C ASP A 197 -12.99 -9.16 -12.80
N ARG A 198 -11.89 -8.68 -13.40
CA ARG A 198 -11.22 -7.45 -12.98
C ARG A 198 -10.77 -6.61 -14.17
N ASN A 199 -11.03 -5.30 -14.04
CA ASN A 199 -10.58 -4.29 -14.96
C ASN A 199 -9.09 -4.04 -14.75
N ALA A 200 -8.30 -4.21 -15.81
CA ALA A 200 -6.87 -3.97 -15.78
C ALA A 200 -6.42 -3.07 -16.93
N PHE A 201 -5.29 -2.42 -16.74
CA PHE A 201 -4.51 -1.82 -17.81
C PHE A 201 -3.29 -2.72 -18.06
N THR A 202 -3.24 -3.32 -19.25
CA THR A 202 -2.23 -4.34 -19.55
C THR A 202 -1.14 -3.79 -20.43
N ALA A 203 0.10 -3.95 -19.98
CA ALA A 203 1.30 -3.83 -20.80
C ALA A 203 1.69 -5.22 -21.29
N HIS A 204 1.99 -5.38 -22.57
CA HIS A 204 2.54 -6.63 -23.10
C HIS A 204 3.84 -6.37 -23.83
N MET A 205 4.74 -7.35 -23.83
CA MET A 205 6.03 -7.26 -24.50
C MET A 205 6.58 -8.64 -24.83
N LEU A 206 7.36 -8.76 -25.89
CA LEU A 206 8.09 -9.95 -26.27
C LEU A 206 9.55 -9.81 -25.85
N VAL A 207 10.05 -10.75 -25.06
CA VAL A 207 11.44 -10.76 -24.60
C VAL A 207 12.22 -11.84 -25.30
N MET A 208 13.19 -11.44 -26.11
CA MET A 208 14.05 -12.33 -26.89
C MET A 208 15.11 -13.02 -26.00
N PRO A 209 15.81 -14.06 -26.49
CA PRO A 209 16.84 -14.77 -25.71
C PRO A 209 17.94 -13.88 -25.14
N ASP A 210 18.33 -12.83 -25.87
CA ASP A 210 19.32 -11.85 -25.41
C ASP A 210 18.74 -10.83 -24.40
N GLY A 211 17.45 -10.94 -24.05
CA GLY A 211 16.73 -10.01 -23.19
C GLY A 211 16.28 -8.73 -23.88
N SER A 212 16.52 -8.57 -25.19
CA SER A 212 15.93 -7.47 -25.96
C SER A 212 14.40 -7.55 -25.91
N VAL A 213 13.76 -6.39 -25.86
CA VAL A 213 12.31 -6.24 -25.75
C VAL A 213 11.81 -5.73 -27.09
N THR A 214 10.80 -6.40 -27.64
CA THR A 214 10.15 -6.05 -28.90
C THR A 214 8.63 -6.26 -28.79
N GLY A 215 7.89 -5.78 -29.79
CA GLY A 215 6.45 -6.05 -29.89
C GLY A 215 5.67 -5.59 -28.66
N GLU A 216 6.08 -4.48 -28.05
CA GLU A 216 5.40 -3.89 -26.91
C GLU A 216 4.09 -3.18 -27.27
N GLY A 217 3.18 -3.12 -26.30
CA GLY A 217 1.95 -2.36 -26.44
C GLY A 217 1.17 -2.28 -25.14
N PHE A 218 0.16 -1.41 -25.14
CA PHE A 218 -0.69 -1.15 -23.99
C PHE A 218 -2.16 -1.15 -24.41
N HIS A 219 -3.03 -1.70 -23.58
CA HIS A 219 -4.47 -1.66 -23.77
C HIS A 219 -5.21 -1.89 -22.46
N ARG A 220 -6.44 -1.36 -22.37
CA ARG A 220 -7.38 -1.75 -21.32
C ARG A 220 -7.85 -3.18 -21.55
N SER A 221 -8.01 -3.92 -20.47
CA SER A 221 -8.39 -5.33 -20.51
C SER A 221 -9.35 -5.69 -19.38
N LEU A 222 -10.06 -6.79 -19.60
CA LEU A 222 -10.79 -7.53 -18.59
C LEU A 222 -10.06 -8.86 -18.36
N ILE A 223 -9.63 -9.13 -17.14
CA ILE A 223 -8.91 -10.35 -16.76
C ILE A 223 -9.65 -11.12 -15.68
N ARG A 224 -9.28 -12.38 -15.48
CA ARG A 224 -9.65 -13.18 -14.31
C ARG A 224 -8.39 -13.86 -13.82
N SER A 225 -7.93 -13.52 -12.61
CA SER A 225 -6.78 -14.19 -12.00
C SER A 225 -7.16 -15.65 -11.69
N ASP A 226 -6.37 -16.61 -12.15
CA ASP A 226 -6.60 -18.04 -11.87
C ASP A 226 -6.20 -18.38 -10.44
N ARG A 227 -5.11 -17.76 -9.97
CA ARG A 227 -4.57 -18.05 -8.64
C ARG A 227 -3.75 -16.88 -8.10
N ARG A 228 -3.94 -16.64 -6.81
CA ARG A 228 -3.01 -15.88 -5.97
C ARG A 228 -1.95 -16.84 -5.44
N LEU A 229 -0.70 -16.59 -5.79
CA LEU A 229 0.48 -17.26 -5.23
C LEU A 229 1.17 -16.33 -4.24
N THR A 230 1.99 -16.92 -3.38
CA THR A 230 2.86 -16.17 -2.46
C THR A 230 4.33 -16.35 -2.84
N TYR A 231 5.19 -15.38 -2.47
CA TYR A 231 6.63 -15.53 -2.69
C TYR A 231 7.20 -16.84 -2.09
N PRO A 232 6.87 -17.24 -0.86
CA PRO A 232 7.35 -18.52 -0.32
C PRO A 232 6.88 -19.75 -1.11
N GLU A 233 5.66 -19.76 -1.63
CA GLU A 233 5.17 -20.86 -2.49
C GLU A 233 5.97 -20.94 -3.79
N VAL A 234 6.19 -19.81 -4.45
CA VAL A 234 6.94 -19.74 -5.71
C VAL A 234 8.41 -20.12 -5.48
N ASP A 235 9.02 -19.65 -4.40
CA ASP A 235 10.40 -19.99 -4.03
C ASP A 235 10.55 -21.48 -3.74
N ALA A 236 9.63 -22.07 -2.96
CA ALA A 236 9.64 -23.50 -2.66
C ALA A 236 9.47 -24.35 -3.93
N PHE A 237 8.58 -23.93 -4.83
CA PHE A 237 8.39 -24.58 -6.12
C PHE A 237 9.63 -24.51 -7.02
N LEU A 238 10.20 -23.32 -7.19
CA LEU A 238 11.38 -23.12 -8.03
C LEU A 238 12.64 -23.77 -7.42
N GLY A 239 12.69 -23.88 -6.09
CA GLY A 239 13.71 -24.62 -5.34
C GLY A 239 13.53 -26.15 -5.35
N GLY A 240 12.40 -26.65 -5.87
CA GLY A 240 12.12 -28.08 -5.95
C GLY A 240 11.73 -28.73 -4.61
N THR A 241 11.34 -27.94 -3.61
CA THR A 241 10.92 -28.43 -2.29
C THR A 241 9.40 -28.58 -2.17
N ALA A 242 8.63 -28.01 -3.09
CA ALA A 242 7.18 -28.13 -3.17
C ALA A 242 6.69 -28.16 -4.63
N ALA A 243 5.44 -28.59 -4.84
CA ALA A 243 4.72 -28.48 -6.11
C ALA A 243 3.61 -27.44 -5.97
N LEU A 244 3.22 -26.78 -7.07
CA LEU A 244 2.06 -25.89 -7.08
C LEU A 244 0.76 -26.68 -7.29
N GLY A 245 0.84 -27.88 -7.86
CA GLY A 245 -0.31 -28.78 -8.02
C GLY A 245 -1.09 -28.59 -9.33
N ASP A 246 -0.58 -27.76 -10.25
CA ASP A 246 -1.11 -27.58 -11.61
C ASP A 246 0.08 -27.54 -12.59
N ALA A 247 0.20 -28.55 -13.45
CA ALA A 247 1.34 -28.71 -14.34
C ALA A 247 1.49 -27.55 -15.35
N LEU A 248 0.40 -26.94 -15.79
CA LEU A 248 0.45 -25.84 -16.74
C LEU A 248 0.86 -24.54 -16.04
N MET A 249 0.33 -24.29 -14.84
CA MET A 249 0.78 -23.16 -14.02
C MET A 249 2.24 -23.30 -13.60
N GLU A 250 2.69 -24.50 -13.26
CA GLU A 250 4.10 -24.81 -12.98
C GLU A 250 4.99 -24.51 -14.18
N ALA A 251 4.54 -24.83 -15.39
CA ALA A 251 5.25 -24.47 -16.63
C ALA A 251 5.33 -22.95 -16.81
N ASP A 252 4.24 -22.22 -16.56
CA ASP A 252 4.20 -20.77 -16.68
C ASP A 252 5.12 -20.09 -15.64
N VAL A 253 5.13 -20.54 -14.39
CA VAL A 253 6.03 -20.01 -13.36
C VAL A 253 7.50 -20.26 -13.72
N ARG A 254 7.84 -21.43 -14.27
CA ARG A 254 9.19 -21.71 -14.78
C ARG A 254 9.55 -20.80 -15.96
N LEU A 255 8.59 -20.55 -16.87
CA LEU A 255 8.78 -19.64 -18.00
C LEU A 255 8.97 -18.19 -17.55
N ALA A 256 8.21 -17.74 -16.55
CA ALA A 256 8.36 -16.42 -15.93
C ALA A 256 9.73 -16.27 -15.23
N MET A 257 10.25 -17.32 -14.60
CA MET A 257 11.61 -17.33 -14.04
C MET A 257 12.69 -17.22 -15.13
N GLU A 258 12.53 -17.92 -16.25
CA GLU A 258 13.43 -17.79 -17.41
C GLU A 258 13.40 -16.36 -18.00
N LEU A 259 12.21 -15.79 -18.18
CA LEU A 259 12.02 -14.40 -18.56
C LEU A 259 12.75 -13.44 -17.61
N ALA A 260 12.57 -13.61 -16.29
CA ALA A 260 13.21 -12.80 -15.27
C ALA A 260 14.75 -12.88 -15.35
N ARG A 261 15.31 -14.06 -15.63
CA ARG A 261 16.75 -14.26 -15.84
C ARG A 261 17.27 -13.51 -17.06
N ARG A 262 16.56 -13.57 -18.20
CA ARG A 262 16.91 -12.82 -19.43
C ARG A 262 16.92 -11.31 -19.17
N LEU A 263 15.87 -10.81 -18.51
CA LEU A 263 15.76 -9.39 -18.15
C LEU A 263 16.85 -8.97 -17.16
N ARG A 264 17.14 -9.79 -16.14
CA ARG A 264 18.23 -9.55 -15.18
C ARG A 264 19.59 -9.49 -15.88
N ALA A 265 19.88 -10.43 -16.78
CA ALA A 265 21.14 -10.44 -17.53
C ALA A 265 21.30 -9.16 -18.37
N ARG A 266 20.24 -8.71 -19.04
CA ARG A 266 20.24 -7.42 -19.76
C ARG A 266 20.41 -6.23 -18.82
N ARG A 267 19.70 -6.22 -17.68
CA ARG A 267 19.81 -5.18 -16.64
C ARG A 267 21.27 -5.01 -16.19
N MET A 268 21.95 -6.12 -15.91
CA MET A 268 23.36 -6.11 -15.50
C MET A 268 24.31 -5.64 -16.61
N ARG A 269 24.11 -6.09 -17.86
CA ARG A 269 24.91 -5.59 -19.01
C ARG A 269 24.76 -4.09 -19.25
N ARG A 270 23.63 -3.49 -18.86
CA ARG A 270 23.40 -2.04 -18.92
C ARG A 270 24.05 -1.25 -17.77
N GLY A 271 24.79 -1.91 -16.88
CA GLY A 271 25.51 -1.26 -15.77
C GLY A 271 24.65 -1.01 -14.53
N ALA A 272 23.55 -1.75 -14.36
CA ALA A 272 22.76 -1.65 -13.13
C ALA A 272 23.57 -2.14 -11.92
N LEU A 273 23.44 -1.43 -10.80
CA LEU A 273 23.99 -1.86 -9.52
C LEU A 273 23.07 -2.93 -8.92
N ASP A 274 23.69 -3.95 -8.30
CA ASP A 274 22.99 -4.95 -7.50
C ASP A 274 23.40 -4.76 -6.04
N ILE A 275 22.61 -3.95 -5.33
CA ILE A 275 22.89 -3.58 -3.95
C ILE A 275 22.06 -4.50 -3.07
N VAL A 276 22.73 -5.31 -2.25
CA VAL A 276 22.08 -6.18 -1.27
C VAL A 276 22.01 -5.43 0.05
N THR A 277 20.80 -5.22 0.55
CA THR A 277 20.54 -4.65 1.87
C THR A 277 19.84 -5.67 2.75
N SER A 278 20.11 -5.61 4.06
CA SER A 278 19.31 -6.33 5.05
C SER A 278 18.14 -5.45 5.48
N GLU A 279 16.92 -5.93 5.32
CA GLU A 279 15.71 -5.26 5.81
C GLU A 279 15.19 -6.00 7.04
N PRO A 280 14.79 -5.29 8.12
CA PRO A 280 14.13 -5.91 9.25
C PRO A 280 12.77 -6.46 8.82
N ARG A 281 12.46 -7.68 9.26
CA ARG A 281 11.14 -8.33 9.06
C ARG A 281 10.32 -8.26 10.34
#